data_AF-A0A928TZF6-F1
#
_entry.id   AF-A0A928TZF6-F1
#
_cell.length_a   1.000
_cell.length_b   1.000
_cell.length_c   1.000
_cell.angle_alpha   90.00
_cell.angle_beta   90.00
_cell.angle_gamma   90.00
#
_symmetry.space_group_name_H-M   'P 1'
#
loop_
_entity.id
_entity.type
_entity.pdbx_description
1 polymer ?
#
loop_
_entity_poly.entity_id
_entity_poly.type
_entity_poly.pdbx_seq_one_letter_code
_entity_poly.pdbx_strand_id
1 'polypeptide(L)'
;MTSPSSTTTYRELFSHREYLYLWIGQVVSFSGDALTRVALPIYVFQLTGNPAALGGAFALQQLPWILFGPVVGVLIDRANRKKLLIGTVLLESLTVALLLLTNSLFHYRTLLRERFEM
;
A
#
# COMPACT_ATOMS: atom_id res chain seq x y z
N MET A 1 -32.86 20.28 -26.66
CA MET A 1 -32.01 19.60 -27.64
C MET A 1 -30.72 19.19 -26.94
N THR A 2 -30.68 17.98 -26.39
CA THR A 2 -29.50 17.39 -25.74
C THR A 2 -28.70 16.65 -26.81
N SER A 3 -27.46 17.05 -27.04
CA SER A 3 -26.51 16.37 -27.93
C SER A 3 -26.31 14.90 -27.50
N PRO A 4 -26.09 13.97 -28.44
CA PRO A 4 -25.87 12.57 -28.09
C PRO A 4 -24.55 12.45 -27.32
N SER A 5 -24.60 11.88 -26.12
CA SER A 5 -23.41 11.51 -25.36
C SER A 5 -22.58 10.54 -26.19
N SER A 6 -21.40 10.96 -26.63
CA SER A 6 -20.44 10.08 -27.29
C SER A 6 -20.21 8.85 -26.40
N THR A 7 -20.52 7.68 -26.91
CA THR A 7 -20.29 6.40 -26.24
C THR A 7 -18.79 6.15 -26.18
N THR A 8 -18.09 6.77 -25.21
CA THR A 8 -16.65 6.63 -25.04
C THR A 8 -16.34 5.15 -24.87
N THR A 9 -15.69 4.56 -25.86
CA THR A 9 -15.41 3.12 -25.83
C THR A 9 -14.23 2.89 -24.87
N TYR A 10 -14.19 1.79 -24.10
CA TYR A 10 -13.06 1.51 -23.18
C TYR A 10 -11.69 1.63 -23.87
N ARG A 11 -11.63 1.23 -25.14
CA ARG A 11 -10.45 1.37 -26.01
C ARG A 11 -9.98 2.82 -26.17
N GLU A 12 -10.90 3.78 -26.20
CA GLU A 12 -10.58 5.21 -26.28
C GLU A 12 -10.02 5.75 -24.96
N LEU A 13 -10.49 5.26 -23.81
CA LEU A 13 -9.91 5.61 -22.51
C LEU A 13 -8.45 5.16 -22.41
N PHE A 14 -8.16 3.91 -22.79
CA PHE A 14 -6.79 3.39 -22.83
C PHE A 14 -5.93 4.01 -23.94
N SER A 15 -6.49 4.80 -24.86
CA SER A 15 -5.69 5.57 -25.83
C SER A 15 -5.08 6.83 -25.21
N HIS A 16 -5.64 7.31 -24.10
CA HIS A 16 -5.18 8.51 -23.41
C HIS A 16 -4.03 8.16 -22.45
N ARG A 17 -2.84 8.71 -22.72
CA ARG A 17 -1.61 8.42 -21.95
C ARG A 17 -1.74 8.69 -20.46
N GLU A 18 -2.46 9.74 -20.09
CA GLU A 18 -2.67 10.13 -18.68
C GLU A 18 -3.51 9.08 -17.94
N TYR A 19 -4.54 8.55 -18.59
CA TYR A 19 -5.36 7.47 -18.05
C TYR A 19 -4.56 6.17 -17.91
N LEU A 20 -3.74 5.83 -18.92
CA LEU A 20 -2.85 4.68 -18.85
C LEU A 20 -1.89 4.76 -17.66
N TYR A 21 -1.26 5.91 -17.41
CA TYR A 21 -0.37 6.07 -16.26
C TYR A 21 -1.09 5.91 -14.92
N LEU A 22 -2.29 6.47 -14.80
CA LEU A 22 -3.12 6.29 -13.60
C LEU A 22 -3.50 4.81 -13.42
N TRP A 23 -3.92 4.14 -14.49
CA TRP A 23 -4.34 2.75 -14.45
C TRP A 23 -3.18 1.82 -14.07
N ILE A 24 -2.02 1.97 -14.70
CA ILE A 24 -0.83 1.18 -14.37
C ILE A 24 -0.39 1.46 -12.92
N GLY A 25 -0.33 2.72 -12.52
CA GLY A 25 0.03 3.09 -11.15
C GLY A 25 -0.91 2.43 -10.13
N GLN A 26 -2.22 2.46 -10.39
CA GLN A 26 -3.20 1.85 -9.50
C GLN A 26 -3.12 0.32 -9.47
N VAL A 27 -2.85 -0.34 -10.60
CA VAL A 27 -2.63 -1.80 -10.64
C VAL A 27 -1.40 -2.19 -9.83
N VAL A 28 -0.30 -1.45 -9.97
CA VAL A 28 0.94 -1.71 -9.24
C VAL A 28 0.76 -1.47 -7.74
N SER A 29 0.18 -0.33 -7.33
CA SER A 29 -0.11 -0.04 -5.93
C SER A 29 -1.03 -1.09 -5.30
N PHE A 30 -2.13 -1.43 -5.97
CA PHE A 30 -3.07 -2.44 -5.46
C PHE A 30 -2.41 -3.82 -5.28
N SER A 31 -1.51 -4.18 -6.20
CA SER A 31 -0.76 -5.44 -6.10
C SER A 31 0.22 -5.42 -4.92
N GLY A 32 0.93 -4.30 -4.72
CA GLY A 32 1.83 -4.10 -3.58
C GLY A 32 1.10 -4.15 -2.24
N ASP A 33 -0.06 -3.51 -2.16
CA ASP A 33 -0.96 -3.55 -1.01
C ASP A 33 -1.42 -4.97 -0.69
N ALA A 34 -1.86 -5.72 -1.71
CA ALA A 34 -2.32 -7.09 -1.54
C ALA A 34 -1.20 -8.00 -1.00
N LEU A 35 0.00 -7.87 -1.56
CA LEU A 35 1.18 -8.61 -1.10
C LEU A 35 1.53 -8.24 0.34
N THR A 36 1.56 -6.95 0.69
CA THR A 36 1.91 -6.47 2.03
C THR A 36 0.90 -6.95 3.08
N ARG A 37 -0.40 -6.93 2.75
CA ARG A 37 -1.48 -7.40 3.63
C ARG A 37 -1.36 -8.88 4.01
N VAL A 38 -0.79 -9.70 3.11
CA VAL A 38 -0.56 -11.13 3.36
C VAL A 38 0.81 -11.38 3.98
N ALA A 39 1.85 -10.75 3.45
CA ALA A 39 3.23 -10.98 3.87
C ALA A 39 3.50 -10.48 5.30
N LEU A 40 2.95 -9.33 5.69
CA LEU A 40 3.26 -8.70 6.97
C LEU A 40 2.77 -9.52 8.18
N PRO A 41 1.52 -10.03 8.25
CA PRO A 41 1.09 -10.90 9.35
C PRO A 41 1.84 -12.23 9.39
N ILE A 42 2.19 -12.80 8.23
CA ILE A 42 3.02 -14.00 8.14
C ILE A 42 4.42 -13.73 8.68
N TYR A 43 5.00 -12.56 8.37
CA TYR A 43 6.28 -12.15 8.90
C TYR A 43 6.26 -12.00 10.43
N VAL A 44 5.20 -11.38 10.98
CA VAL A 44 4.98 -11.32 12.44
C VAL A 44 4.90 -12.72 13.05
N PHE A 45 4.23 -13.65 12.39
CA PHE A 45 4.17 -15.04 12.83
C PHE A 45 5.54 -15.72 12.80
N GLN A 46 6.34 -15.54 11.75
CA GLN A 46 7.68 -16.09 11.66
C GLN A 46 8.61 -15.58 12.77
N LEU A 47 8.44 -14.31 13.19
CA LEU A 47 9.21 -13.73 14.29
C LEU A 47 8.74 -14.19 15.68
N THR A 48 7.44 -14.42 15.87
CA THR A 48 6.86 -14.67 17.20
C THR A 48 6.51 -16.14 17.47
N GLY A 49 6.33 -16.96 16.43
CA GLY A 49 5.79 -18.31 16.50
C GLY A 49 4.34 -18.41 16.97
N ASN A 50 3.65 -17.28 17.17
CA ASN A 50 2.33 -17.23 17.82
C ASN A 50 1.19 -16.93 16.82
N PRO A 51 0.24 -17.86 16.59
CA PRO A 51 -0.91 -17.64 15.71
C PRO A 51 -1.81 -16.47 16.13
N ALA A 52 -1.92 -16.17 17.43
CA ALA A 52 -2.70 -15.03 17.91
C ALA A 52 -2.07 -13.70 17.50
N ALA A 53 -0.73 -13.63 17.45
CA ALA A 53 -0.02 -12.44 16.98
C ALA A 53 -0.24 -12.19 15.48
N LEU A 54 -0.35 -13.25 14.67
CA LEU A 54 -0.73 -13.16 13.26
C LEU A 54 -2.13 -12.54 13.11
N GLY A 55 -3.12 -13.10 13.81
CA GLY A 55 -4.49 -12.61 13.77
C GLY A 55 -4.59 -11.16 14.26
N GLY A 56 -3.86 -10.82 15.32
CA GLY A 56 -3.74 -9.46 15.84
C GLY A 56 -3.12 -8.50 14.83
N ALA A 57 -2.03 -8.88 14.17
CA ALA A 57 -1.41 -8.07 13.12
C ALA A 57 -2.37 -7.80 11.96
N PHE A 58 -3.13 -8.81 11.54
CA PHE A 58 -4.15 -8.64 10.51
C PHE A 58 -5.26 -7.66 10.97
N ALA A 59 -5.75 -7.80 12.21
CA ALA A 59 -6.77 -6.89 12.75
C ALA A 59 -6.27 -5.44 12.83
N LEU A 60 -5.03 -5.23 13.31
CA LEU A 60 -4.39 -3.92 13.40
C LEU A 60 -4.27 -3.23 12.03
N GLN A 61 -4.06 -3.99 10.95
CA GLN A 61 -4.03 -3.42 9.59
C GLN A 61 -5.39 -2.86 9.14
N GLN A 62 -6.50 -3.43 9.60
CA GLN A 62 -7.83 -3.00 9.19
C GLN A 62 -8.38 -1.85 10.05
N LEU A 63 -7.90 -1.72 11.28
CA LEU A 63 -8.34 -0.69 12.22
C LEU A 63 -8.31 0.73 11.64
N PRO A 64 -7.24 1.21 10.97
CA PRO A 64 -7.23 2.55 10.41
C PRO A 64 -8.36 2.79 9.42
N TRP A 65 -8.68 1.80 8.58
CA TRP A 65 -9.75 1.92 7.60
C TRP A 65 -11.13 2.03 8.26
N ILE A 66 -11.36 1.22 9.30
CA ILE A 66 -12.61 1.22 10.07
C ILE A 66 -12.79 2.54 10.82
N LEU A 67 -11.73 3.05 11.45
CA LEU A 67 -11.78 4.24 12.30
C LEU A 67 -11.86 5.54 11.49
N PHE A 68 -11.10 5.63 10.39
CA PHE A 68 -10.91 6.88 9.67
C PHE A 68 -11.62 6.93 8.31
N GLY A 69 -12.17 5.83 7.79
CA GLY A 69 -12.81 5.76 6.48
C GLY A 69 -13.81 6.90 6.19
N PRO A 70 -14.80 7.16 7.07
CA PRO A 70 -15.78 8.24 6.86
C PRO A 70 -15.14 9.64 6.87
N VAL A 71 -14.18 9.87 7.77
CA VAL A 71 -13.51 11.17 7.95
C VAL A 71 -12.63 11.48 6.76
N VAL A 72 -11.88 10.48 6.29
CA VAL A 72 -10.99 10.58 5.14
C VAL A 72 -11.79 10.87 3.86
N GLY A 73 -12.97 10.28 3.69
CA GLY A 73 -13.85 10.57 2.53
C GLY A 73 -14.20 12.05 2.41
N VAL A 74 -14.66 12.67 3.50
CA VAL A 74 -15.00 14.10 3.53
C VAL A 74 -13.76 14.99 3.25
N LEU A 75 -12.59 14.58 3.73
CA LEU A 75 -11.34 15.31 3.52
C LEU A 75 -10.88 15.24 2.06
N ILE A 76 -11.03 14.07 1.42
CA ILE A 76 -10.63 13.85 0.02
C ILE A 76 -11.51 14.66 -0.94
N ASP A 77 -12.81 14.79 -0.65
CA ASP A 77 -13.75 15.51 -1.53
C ASP A 77 -13.42 17.01 -1.68
N ARG A 78 -12.74 17.59 -0.68
CA ARG A 78 -12.35 19.02 -0.67
C ARG A 78 -10.92 19.26 -1.16
N ALA A 79 -10.14 18.21 -1.35
CA ALA A 79 -8.72 18.30 -1.64
C ALA A 79 -8.41 18.11 -3.14
N ASN A 80 -7.22 18.55 -3.56
CA ASN A 80 -6.76 18.35 -4.92
C ASN A 80 -6.41 16.86 -5.15
N ARG A 81 -7.25 16.16 -5.92
CA ARG A 81 -7.13 14.72 -6.20
C ARG A 81 -5.74 14.31 -6.69
N LYS A 82 -5.12 15.10 -7.58
CA LYS A 82 -3.78 14.79 -8.13
C LYS A 82 -2.70 14.86 -7.06
N LYS A 83 -2.74 15.89 -6.20
CA LYS A 83 -1.78 16.02 -5.09
C LYS A 83 -1.95 14.91 -4.06
N LEU A 84 -3.19 14.54 -3.75
CA LEU A 84 -3.48 13.44 -2.83
C LEU A 84 -2.95 12.11 -3.36
N LEU A 85 -3.24 11.76 -4.61
CA LEU A 85 -2.77 10.51 -5.23
C LEU A 85 -1.24 10.39 -5.18
N ILE A 86 -0.52 11.47 -5.51
CA ILE A 86 0.94 11.48 -5.46
C ILE A 86 1.42 11.36 -4.01
N GLY A 87 0.82 12.12 -3.09
CA GLY A 87 1.18 12.12 -1.67
C GLY A 87 0.99 10.75 -1.01
N THR A 88 -0.11 10.05 -1.29
CA THR A 88 -0.39 8.73 -0.72
C THR A 88 0.59 7.68 -1.25
N VAL A 89 0.87 7.66 -2.55
CA VAL A 89 1.83 6.72 -3.15
C VAL A 89 3.25 6.95 -2.62
N LEU A 90 3.66 8.21 -2.43
CA LEU A 90 4.96 8.53 -1.84
C LEU A 90 5.04 8.08 -0.37
N LEU A 91 3.98 8.32 0.41
CA LEU A 91 3.92 7.90 1.81
C LEU A 91 3.95 6.38 1.96
N GLU A 92 3.21 5.67 1.11
CA GLU A 92 3.18 4.21 1.05
C GLU A 92 4.56 3.66 0.70
N SER A 93 5.18 4.19 -0.38
CA SER A 93 6.53 3.80 -0.81
C SER A 93 7.57 4.05 0.28
N LEU A 94 7.49 5.18 0.98
CA LEU A 94 8.38 5.51 2.09
C LEU A 94 8.20 4.53 3.26
N THR A 95 6.96 4.19 3.59
CA THR A 95 6.65 3.26 4.69
C THR A 95 7.20 1.87 4.41
N VAL A 96 6.99 1.36 3.20
CA VAL A 96 7.54 0.07 2.76
C VAL A 96 9.07 0.12 2.73
N ALA A 97 9.67 1.20 2.24
CA ALA A 97 11.13 1.36 2.25
C ALA A 97 11.72 1.36 3.67
N LEU A 98 11.09 2.06 4.61
CA LEU A 98 11.51 2.07 6.01
C LEU A 98 11.39 0.70 6.66
N LEU A 99 10.33 -0.06 6.35
CA LEU A 99 10.17 -1.43 6.81
C LEU A 99 11.30 -2.34 6.29
N LEU A 100 11.62 -2.24 4.99
CA LEU A 100 12.71 -2.99 4.37
C LEU A 100 14.08 -2.64 4.94
N LEU A 101 14.34 -1.35 5.18
CA LEU A 101 15.59 -0.88 5.81
C LEU A 101 15.73 -1.41 7.24
N THR A 102 14.65 -1.39 8.03
CA THR A 102 14.68 -1.90 9.41
C THR A 102 14.91 -3.41 9.43
N ASN A 103 14.27 -4.15 8.51
CA ASN A 103 14.46 -5.58 8.38
C ASN A 103 15.89 -5.95 7.97
N SER A 104 16.46 -5.27 6.96
CA SER A 104 17.83 -5.55 6.51
C SER A 104 18.84 -5.27 7.62
N LEU A 105 18.70 -4.14 8.34
CA LEU A 105 19.55 -3.80 9.48
C LEU A 105 19.46 -4.84 10.59
N PHE A 106 18.27 -5.35 10.90
CA PHE A 106 18.11 -6.42 11.89
C PHE A 106 18.88 -7.68 11.46
N HIS A 107 18.71 -8.09 10.19
CA HIS A 107 19.35 -9.29 9.66
C HIS A 107 20.88 -9.20 9.67
N TYR A 108 21.46 -8.07 9.25
CA TYR A 108 22.91 -7.83 9.30
C TYR A 108 23.46 -7.85 10.74
N ARG A 109 22.71 -7.35 11.72
CA ARG A 109 23.14 -7.38 13.13
C ARG A 109 23.18 -8.79 13.69
N THR A 110 22.22 -9.65 13.36
CA THR A 110 22.26 -11.07 13.74
C THR A 110 23.46 -11.79 13.13
N LEU A 111 23.74 -11.59 11.84
CA LEU A 111 24.88 -12.23 11.16
C LEU A 111 26.23 -11.77 11.70
N LEU A 112 26.36 -10.48 12.05
CA LEU A 112 27.58 -9.97 12.67
C LEU A 112 27.74 -10.50 14.10
N ARG A 113 26.65 -10.64 14.86
CA ARG A 113 26.70 -11.19 16.22
C ARG A 113 27.18 -12.63 16.24
N GLU A 114 26.65 -13.49 15.38
CA GLU A 114 27.08 -14.89 15.28
C GLU A 114 28.54 -15.03 14.84
N ARG A 115 29.04 -14.09 14.03
CA ARG A 115 30.43 -14.10 13.54
C ARG A 115 31.46 -13.66 14.60
N PHE A 116 31.08 -12.86 15.59
CA PHE A 116 31.97 -12.40 16.66
C PHE A 116 31.90 -13.25 17.93
N GLU A 117 30.88 -14.11 18.06
CA GLU A 117 30.75 -15.06 19.18
C GLU A 117 31.37 -16.46 18.88
N MET A 118 32.03 -16.62 17.72
CA MET A 118 32.94 -17.73 17.39
C MET A 118 34.41 -17.31 17.55
#